data_AF-A0A1Q3PD38-F1
#
_entry.id   AF-A0A1Q3PD38-F1
#
_cell.length_a   1.000
_cell.length_b   1.000
_cell.length_c   1.000
_cell.angle_alpha   90.00
_cell.angle_beta   90.00
_cell.angle_gamma   90.00
#
_symmetry.space_group_name_H-M   'P 1'
#
loop_
_entity.id
_entity.type
_entity.pdbx_description
1 polymer ?
#
loop_
_entity_poly.entity_id
_entity_poly.type
_entity_poly.pdbx_seq_one_letter_code
_entity_poly.pdbx_strand_id
1 'polypeptide(L)'
;MKVEILTPEKVMSFEDTAVVSFKTKEGEMGVMAGHENMITLLYPGIVSVQQDKQVNQYFITSGFAKISDSIATLVVEEIFDKTNISREMLDEKKKDLENTHEHHPEYKEKMLVVEALTEMV
;
A
#
# COMPACT_ATOMS: atom_id res chain seq x y z
N MET A 1 8.91 -3.59 -16.33
CA MET A 1 8.21 -2.28 -16.20
C MET A 1 8.70 -1.58 -14.95
N LYS A 2 8.55 -0.25 -14.85
CA LYS A 2 8.93 0.48 -13.64
C LYS A 2 7.75 0.57 -12.67
N VAL A 3 8.01 0.42 -11.38
CA VAL A 3 7.03 0.64 -10.31
C VAL A 3 7.57 1.68 -9.34
N GLU A 4 6.75 2.68 -9.03
CA GLU A 4 7.05 3.70 -8.03
C GLU A 4 5.97 3.69 -6.96
N ILE A 5 6.36 3.67 -5.69
CA ILE A 5 5.45 3.87 -4.57
C ILE A 5 5.87 5.14 -3.84
N LEU A 6 4.96 6.12 -3.82
CA LEU A 6 5.17 7.46 -3.30
C LEU A 6 4.34 7.64 -2.03
N THR A 7 5.00 8.08 -0.97
CA THR A 7 4.35 8.62 0.23
C THR A 7 4.84 10.04 0.50
N PRO A 8 4.20 10.81 1.40
CA PRO A 8 4.71 12.12 1.77
C PRO A 8 6.17 12.10 2.30
N GLU A 9 6.57 11.00 2.93
CA GLU A 9 7.87 10.84 3.59
C GLU A 9 8.95 10.28 2.66
N LYS A 10 8.60 9.43 1.69
CA LYS A 10 9.58 8.72 0.86
C LYS A 10 9.07 8.28 -0.50
N VAL A 11 10.02 8.02 -1.39
CA VAL A 11 9.81 7.41 -2.71
C VAL A 11 10.55 6.08 -2.77
N MET A 12 9.86 5.03 -3.17
CA MET A 12 10.44 3.72 -3.46
C MET A 12 10.28 3.43 -4.95
N SER A 13 11.37 3.06 -5.61
CA SER A 13 11.42 2.80 -7.05
C SER A 13 11.96 1.41 -7.32
N PHE A 14 11.26 0.66 -8.15
CA PHE A 14 11.59 -0.69 -8.56
C PHE A 14 11.69 -0.73 -10.09
N GLU A 15 12.88 -1.04 -10.58
CA GLU A 15 13.12 -1.25 -12.02
C GLU A 15 12.88 -2.71 -12.39
N ASP A 16 12.73 -2.99 -13.69
CA ASP A 16 12.64 -4.35 -14.25
C ASP A 16 11.61 -5.27 -13.54
N THR A 17 10.50 -4.67 -13.08
CA THR A 17 9.43 -5.41 -12.40
C THR A 17 8.62 -6.21 -13.43
N ALA A 18 8.30 -7.45 -13.10
CA ALA A 18 7.50 -8.35 -13.91
C ALA A 18 5.99 -8.08 -13.75
N VAL A 19 5.55 -7.96 -12.49
CA VAL A 19 4.16 -7.66 -12.13
C VAL A 19 4.10 -6.88 -10.82
N VAL A 20 3.17 -5.95 -10.72
CA VAL A 20 2.73 -5.37 -9.44
C VAL A 20 1.27 -5.71 -9.21
N SER A 21 0.93 -6.26 -8.04
CA SER A 21 -0.46 -6.48 -7.64
C SER A 21 -0.87 -5.59 -6.47
N PHE A 22 -2.11 -5.13 -6.48
CA PHE A 22 -2.67 -4.27 -5.44
C PHE A 22 -4.19 -4.39 -5.35
N LYS A 23 -4.75 -3.98 -4.22
CA LYS A 23 -6.20 -4.03 -3.97
C LYS A 23 -6.89 -2.77 -4.48
N THR A 24 -8.00 -2.96 -5.18
CA THR A 24 -8.92 -1.91 -5.64
C THR A 24 -10.33 -2.21 -5.11
N LYS A 25 -11.28 -1.31 -5.38
CA LYS A 25 -12.69 -1.53 -5.04
C LYS A 25 -13.26 -2.80 -5.67
N GLU A 26 -12.85 -3.10 -6.91
CA GLU A 26 -13.38 -4.20 -7.73
C GLU A 26 -12.67 -5.53 -7.46
N GLY A 27 -11.69 -5.56 -6.53
CA GLY A 27 -10.89 -6.73 -6.20
C GLY A 27 -9.39 -6.48 -6.35
N GLU A 28 -8.62 -7.56 -6.51
CA GLU A 28 -7.18 -7.49 -6.71
C GLU A 28 -6.84 -7.31 -8.20
N MET A 29 -5.93 -6.38 -8.49
CA MET A 29 -5.49 -6.04 -9.83
C MET A 29 -4.00 -6.33 -9.96
N GLY A 30 -3.59 -6.96 -11.06
CA GLY A 30 -2.19 -7.14 -11.44
C GLY A 30 -1.86 -6.32 -12.69
N VAL A 31 -0.78 -5.54 -12.64
CA VAL A 31 -0.31 -4.71 -13.76
C VAL A 31 1.05 -5.23 -14.22
N MET A 32 1.18 -5.40 -15.54
CA MET A 32 2.39 -5.86 -16.22
C MET A 32 2.82 -4.84 -17.29
N ALA A 33 3.98 -5.07 -17.91
CA ALA A 33 4.43 -4.29 -19.06
C ALA A 33 3.39 -4.33 -20.20
N GLY A 34 3.14 -3.18 -20.83
CA GLY A 34 2.18 -3.05 -21.93
C GLY A 34 0.70 -2.93 -21.51
N HIS A 35 0.41 -2.78 -20.21
CA HIS A 35 -0.94 -2.47 -19.75
C HIS A 35 -1.41 -1.10 -20.26
N GLU A 36 -2.70 -0.98 -20.62
CA GLU A 36 -3.34 0.26 -21.03
C GLU A 36 -3.24 1.36 -19.96
N ASN A 37 -3.21 2.63 -20.41
CA ASN A 37 -3.12 3.77 -19.50
C ASN A 37 -4.38 3.87 -18.64
N MET A 38 -4.22 4.01 -17.33
CA MET A 38 -5.33 3.97 -16.38
C MET A 38 -5.00 4.73 -15.09
N ILE A 39 -6.04 5.26 -14.44
CA ILE A 39 -5.97 5.75 -13.06
C ILE A 39 -7.06 5.04 -12.26
N THR A 40 -6.72 4.52 -11.08
CA THR A 40 -7.67 3.83 -10.19
C THR A 40 -7.40 4.14 -8.72
N LEU A 41 -8.39 3.89 -7.87
CA LEU A 41 -8.28 4.01 -6.42
C LEU A 41 -7.66 2.76 -5.83
N LEU A 42 -6.70 2.97 -4.93
CA LEU A 42 -6.10 1.93 -4.09
C LEU A 42 -6.90 1.80 -2.80
N TYR A 43 -7.19 0.56 -2.44
CA TYR A 43 -7.79 0.21 -1.15
C TYR A 43 -6.71 -0.34 -0.21
N PRO A 44 -6.84 -0.13 1.12
CA PRO A 44 -5.89 -0.66 2.07
C PRO A 44 -5.67 -2.17 1.90
N GLY A 45 -4.41 -2.59 1.89
CA GLY A 45 -4.05 -3.98 1.63
C GLY A 45 -2.60 -4.17 1.22
N ILE A 46 -2.27 -5.39 0.77
CA ILE A 46 -0.94 -5.74 0.32
C ILE A 46 -0.74 -5.31 -1.13
N VAL A 47 0.38 -4.62 -1.38
CA VAL A 47 1.02 -4.49 -2.67
C VAL A 47 2.12 -5.53 -2.77
N SER A 48 2.12 -6.33 -3.83
CA SER A 48 3.21 -7.25 -4.14
C SER A 48 3.94 -6.77 -5.38
N VAL A 49 5.25 -6.51 -5.26
CA VAL A 49 6.13 -6.12 -6.37
C VAL A 49 7.03 -7.32 -6.68
N GLN A 50 6.85 -7.92 -7.86
CA GLN A 50 7.65 -9.05 -8.29
C GLN A 50 8.77 -8.61 -9.24
N GLN A 51 10.02 -8.79 -8.81
CA GLN A 51 11.23 -8.58 -9.60
C GLN A 51 11.93 -9.92 -9.77
N ASP A 52 11.98 -10.45 -10.99
CA ASP A 52 12.48 -11.79 -11.30
C ASP A 52 11.87 -12.89 -10.41
N LYS A 53 12.66 -13.44 -9.49
CA LYS A 53 12.30 -14.50 -8.53
C LYS A 53 11.98 -13.96 -7.13
N GLN A 54 12.14 -12.66 -6.90
CA GLN A 54 11.90 -12.01 -5.62
C GLN A 54 10.52 -11.34 -5.62
N VAL A 55 9.79 -11.52 -4.52
CA VAL A 55 8.51 -10.84 -4.28
C VAL A 55 8.65 -9.99 -3.03
N ASN A 56 8.60 -8.68 -3.21
CA ASN A 56 8.59 -7.71 -2.12
C ASN A 56 7.15 -7.35 -1.78
N GLN A 57 6.76 -7.45 -0.51
CA GLN A 57 5.38 -7.21 -0.06
C GLN A 57 5.31 -6.05 0.92
N TYR A 58 4.39 -5.13 0.64
CA TYR A 58 4.17 -3.94 1.44
C TYR A 58 2.69 -3.82 1.76
N PHE A 59 2.35 -3.48 3.01
CA PHE A 59 1.01 -3.01 3.30
C PHE A 59 0.93 -1.52 3.00
N ILE A 60 -0.10 -1.10 2.27
CA ILE A 60 -0.40 0.30 1.98
C ILE A 60 -1.73 0.72 2.58
N THR A 61 -1.85 2.00 2.87
CA THR A 61 -3.15 2.65 3.09
C THR A 61 -3.87 2.88 1.75
N SER A 62 -5.02 3.56 1.81
CA SER A 62 -5.73 4.03 0.62
C SER A 62 -4.88 5.03 -0.18
N GLY A 63 -5.23 5.20 -1.47
CA GLY A 63 -4.50 6.07 -2.37
C GLY A 63 -4.92 5.96 -3.83
N PHE A 64 -3.99 6.22 -4.75
CA PHE A 64 -4.22 6.16 -6.20
C PHE A 64 -3.12 5.37 -6.89
N ALA A 65 -3.49 4.59 -7.90
CA ALA A 65 -2.55 3.99 -8.86
C ALA A 65 -2.73 4.64 -10.22
N LYS A 66 -1.64 5.12 -10.81
CA LYS A 66 -1.56 5.61 -12.19
C LYS A 66 -0.67 4.67 -12.98
N ILE A 67 -1.19 4.17 -14.10
CA ILE A 67 -0.46 3.36 -15.07
C ILE A 67 -0.31 4.20 -16.33
N SER A 68 0.93 4.49 -16.74
CA SER A 68 1.25 5.24 -17.96
C SER A 68 2.61 4.83 -18.48
N ASP A 69 2.75 4.63 -19.79
CA ASP A 69 4.06 4.44 -20.46
C ASP A 69 4.90 3.30 -19.86
N SER A 70 4.24 2.20 -19.46
CA SER A 70 4.87 1.08 -18.74
C SER A 70 5.48 1.44 -17.38
N ILE A 71 4.93 2.46 -16.72
CA ILE A 71 5.22 2.86 -15.34
C ILE A 71 3.94 2.76 -14.53
N ALA A 72 3.98 2.04 -13.41
CA ALA A 72 2.93 2.06 -12.40
C ALA A 72 3.37 2.89 -11.21
N THR A 73 2.71 4.04 -11.00
CA THR A 73 2.95 4.94 -9.87
C THR A 73 1.81 4.80 -8.87
N LEU A 74 2.11 4.34 -7.66
CA LEU A 74 1.19 4.23 -6.55
C LEU A 74 1.46 5.38 -5.58
N VAL A 75 0.46 6.19 -5.28
CA VAL A 75 0.53 7.30 -4.33
C VAL A 75 -0.35 6.96 -3.14
N VAL A 76 0.23 6.83 -1.95
CA VAL A 76 -0.44 6.39 -0.72
C VAL A 76 -0.01 7.25 0.47
N GLU A 77 -0.85 7.32 1.51
CA GLU A 77 -0.53 8.07 2.74
C GLU A 77 0.60 7.39 3.52
N GLU A 78 0.46 6.09 3.80
CA GLU A 78 1.47 5.32 4.55
C GLU A 78 1.78 3.99 3.86
N ILE A 79 2.99 3.49 4.14
CA ILE A 79 3.47 2.19 3.68
C ILE A 79 4.29 1.49 4.75
N PHE A 80 4.01 0.20 4.93
CA PHE A 80 4.67 -0.66 5.90
C PHE A 80 5.29 -1.84 5.17
N ASP A 81 6.59 -2.06 5.41
CA ASP A 81 7.24 -3.29 4.95
C ASP A 81 6.70 -4.46 5.77
N LYS A 82 6.13 -5.47 5.11
CA LYS A 82 5.53 -6.63 5.77
C LYS A 82 6.50 -7.33 6.71
N THR A 83 7.81 -7.28 6.42
CA THR A 83 8.85 -7.90 7.24
C THR A 83 9.20 -7.11 8.50
N ASN A 84 8.84 -5.83 8.56
CA ASN A 84 9.17 -4.92 9.66
C ASN A 84 7.97 -4.55 10.54
N ILE A 85 6.81 -5.19 10.33
CA ILE A 85 5.62 -4.94 11.17
C ILE A 85 5.75 -5.78 12.45
N SER A 86 5.75 -5.13 13.61
CA SER A 86 5.76 -5.78 14.93
C SER A 86 4.50 -5.43 15.72
N ARG A 87 4.13 -6.31 16.66
CA ARG A 87 2.97 -6.08 17.55
C ARG A 87 3.17 -4.81 18.38
N GLU A 88 4.39 -4.54 18.84
CA GLU A 88 4.69 -3.34 19.62
C GLU A 88 4.43 -2.06 18.83
N MET A 89 4.83 -2.01 17.56
CA MET A 89 4.58 -0.84 16.70
C MET A 89 3.09 -0.60 16.48
N LEU A 90 2.30 -1.68 16.35
CA LEU A 90 0.86 -1.59 16.13
C LEU A 90 0.11 -1.19 17.41
N ASP A 91 0.51 -1.71 18.56
CA ASP A 91 -0.06 -1.35 19.87
C ASP A 91 0.18 0.13 20.18
N GLU A 92 1.38 0.65 19.89
CA GLU A 92 1.70 2.06 20.03
C GLU A 92 0.81 2.92 19.11
N LYS A 93 0.72 2.54 17.83
CA LYS A 93 -0.11 3.26 16.85
C LYS A 93 -1.60 3.25 17.22
N LYS A 94 -2.10 2.14 17.76
CA LYS A 94 -3.47 2.02 18.26
C LYS A 94 -3.71 2.98 19.42
N LYS A 95 -2.79 3.03 20.39
CA LYS A 95 -2.90 3.92 21.54
C LYS A 95 -2.89 5.39 21.14
N ASP A 96 -2.05 5.77 20.16
CA ASP A 96 -2.03 7.13 19.63
C ASP A 96 -3.34 7.52 18.95
N LEU A 97 -3.95 6.58 18.22
CA LEU A 97 -5.27 6.74 17.65
C LEU A 97 -6.35 6.89 18.72
N GLU A 98 -6.34 6.07 19.77
CA GLU A 98 -7.29 6.17 20.90
C GLU A 98 -7.19 7.51 21.66
N ASN A 99 -5.99 8.09 21.74
CA ASN A 99 -5.78 9.41 22.31
C ASN A 99 -6.31 10.54 21.41
N THR A 100 -6.39 10.30 20.11
CA THR A 100 -6.94 11.23 19.13
C THR A 100 -8.46 11.04 19.09
N HIS A 101 -9.21 11.91 19.77
CA HIS A 101 -10.67 11.85 19.98
C HIS A 101 -11.46 11.00 18.95
N GLU A 102 -12.16 9.96 19.42
CA GLU A 102 -12.96 9.02 18.60
C GLU A 102 -13.95 9.66 17.61
N HIS A 103 -14.32 10.92 17.83
CA HIS A 103 -15.24 11.68 16.98
C HIS A 103 -14.56 12.26 15.72
N HIS A 104 -13.25 12.10 15.56
CA HIS A 104 -12.57 12.50 14.33
C HIS A 104 -13.04 11.59 13.17
N PRO A 105 -13.45 12.16 12.01
CA PRO A 105 -14.01 11.37 10.91
C PRO A 105 -13.07 10.28 10.39
N GLU A 106 -11.75 10.49 10.49
CA GLU A 106 -10.73 9.54 10.07
C GLU A 106 -10.44 8.43 11.10
N TYR A 107 -10.92 8.54 12.34
CA TYR A 107 -10.60 7.60 13.42
C TYR A 107 -10.97 6.16 13.02
N LYS A 108 -12.18 5.97 12.48
CA LYS A 108 -12.66 4.63 12.06
C LYS A 108 -11.84 4.04 10.92
N GLU A 109 -11.47 4.87 9.95
CA GLU A 109 -10.67 4.42 8.80
C GLU A 109 -9.26 4.01 9.25
N LYS A 110 -8.62 4.84 10.06
CA LYS A 110 -7.27 4.58 10.59
C LYS A 110 -7.25 3.39 11.55
N MET A 111 -8.27 3.22 12.39
CA MET A 111 -8.39 2.05 13.26
C MET A 111 -8.53 0.75 12.45
N LEU A 112 -9.34 0.75 11.39
CA LEU A 112 -9.51 -0.42 10.52
C LEU A 112 -8.20 -0.82 9.82
N VAL A 113 -7.35 0.15 9.47
CA VAL A 113 -5.99 -0.11 8.97
C VAL A 113 -5.12 -0.77 10.05
N VAL A 114 -5.13 -0.28 11.29
CA VAL A 114 -4.35 -0.87 12.38
C VAL A 114 -4.81 -2.30 12.70
N GLU A 115 -6.12 -2.55 12.67
CA GLU A 115 -6.68 -3.90 12.84
C GLU A 115 -6.22 -4.84 11.71
N ALA A 116 -6.31 -4.39 10.46
CA ALA A 116 -5.84 -5.16 9.30
C ALA A 116 -4.33 -5.46 9.37
N LEU A 117 -3.52 -4.53 9.87
CA LEU A 117 -2.10 -4.74 10.12
C LEU A 117 -1.86 -5.74 11.25
N THR A 118 -2.69 -5.71 12.29
CA THR A 118 -2.59 -6.63 13.44
C THR A 118 -2.88 -8.06 13.04
N GLU A 119 -3.80 -8.30 12.11
CA GLU A 119 -4.08 -9.63 11.56
C GLU A 119 -2.90 -10.23 10.77
N MET A 120 -1.90 -9.43 10.41
CA MET A 120 -0.73 -9.88 9.65
C MET A 120 0.45 -10.35 10.51
N VAL A 121 0.42 -10.15 11.84
CA VAL A 121 1.50 -10.46 12.80
C VAL A 121 1.02 -11.44 13.86
#